data_AF-A0A848YJC7-F1
#
_entry.id   AF-A0A848YJC7-F1
#
_cell.length_a   1.000
_cell.length_b   1.000
_cell.length_c   1.000
_cell.angle_alpha   90.00
_cell.angle_beta   90.00
_cell.angle_gamma   90.00
#
_symmetry.space_group_name_H-M   'P 1'
#
loop_
_entity.id
_entity.type
_entity.pdbx_description
1 polymer ?
#
loop_
_entity_poly.entity_id
_entity_poly.type
_entity_poly.pdbx_seq_one_letter_code
_entity_poly.pdbx_strand_id
1 'polypeptide(L)'
;QQIKLETTLNDAQRSKLGIDLSKFITGPIGFKLEGKSKSGDVTKVKVSANLSKAKIRVDAIHWRQAKPEGTSATFNADFSSPKVTRVTNLNLKGNGLLVNGNMTLGENGELVSAVLPTVNLGPNNRMGLRVSKNGTGGTLLEVEGKTFDARPMIAALFDETTGRLTPSGDDQVDVRAKFDSVYAYRNQHLVNVRSVATARGQALTSMRLNGIFTDRTTLDLEIAPKDDGSRSMTIKSTNAGAAFRASNLYSKIRGGRLNFTANLGKAGEGTIRRGDLEVRNFLVADEKQLQQFRSAPNGNQQGGPLAFDKLTLPFAVDREFVRIGDARVQGAAVGALAKGSIRKADGKLSIGGTLIPAYGLNSALSNLPILGLLIAGGKDEGVIGVTFGLRGTMKSPEIKINPVSALAPGFLRKMFEFRGRGALEEKPPRVLGDERINDNR
;
A
#
# COMPACT_ATOMS: atom_id res chain seq x y z
N GLN A 1 36.31 -3.51 41.04
CA GLN A 1 36.53 -2.05 40.85
C GLN A 1 35.27 -1.41 40.25
N GLN A 2 35.01 -0.12 40.51
CA GLN A 2 33.97 0.63 39.78
C GLN A 2 34.54 1.18 38.48
N ILE A 3 33.79 1.07 37.40
CA ILE A 3 34.19 1.56 36.07
C ILE A 3 33.20 2.66 35.67
N LYS A 4 33.73 3.82 35.28
CA LYS A 4 32.97 4.92 34.65
C LYS A 4 33.64 5.28 33.33
N LEU A 5 32.89 5.26 32.24
CA LEU A 5 33.36 5.62 30.91
C LEU A 5 32.37 6.59 30.27
N GLU A 6 32.86 7.65 29.67
CA GLU A 6 32.06 8.58 28.87
C GLU A 6 32.73 8.80 27.51
N THR A 7 31.96 8.64 26.43
CA THR A 7 32.49 8.74 25.06
C THR A 7 31.38 9.08 24.06
N THR A 8 31.73 9.59 22.90
CA THR A 8 30.81 9.73 21.77
C THR A 8 31.30 8.86 20.62
N LEU A 9 30.44 7.96 20.14
CA LEU A 9 30.77 7.01 19.09
C LEU A 9 29.93 7.26 17.84
N ASN A 10 30.60 7.31 16.68
CA ASN A 10 29.95 7.25 15.38
C ASN A 10 29.63 5.80 14.96
N ASP A 11 28.99 5.62 13.80
CA ASP A 11 28.53 4.31 13.31
C ASP A 11 29.67 3.31 13.15
N ALA A 12 30.79 3.73 12.55
CA ALA A 12 31.95 2.88 12.32
C ALA A 12 32.64 2.46 13.64
N GLN A 13 32.73 3.37 14.61
CA GLN A 13 33.30 3.10 15.93
C GLN A 13 32.42 2.12 16.71
N ARG A 14 31.09 2.27 16.68
CA ARG A 14 30.18 1.31 17.33
C ARG A 14 30.27 -0.08 16.71
N SER A 15 30.32 -0.17 15.39
CA SER A 15 30.47 -1.45 14.68
C SER A 15 31.77 -2.17 15.05
N LYS A 16 32.90 -1.45 15.16
CA LYS A 16 34.18 -2.02 15.65
C LYS A 16 34.11 -2.57 17.07
N LEU A 17 33.16 -2.11 17.89
CA LEU A 17 32.91 -2.61 19.25
C LEU A 17 31.84 -3.71 19.29
N GLY A 18 31.40 -4.23 18.14
CA GLY A 18 30.34 -5.24 18.06
C GLY A 18 28.93 -4.69 18.33
N ILE A 19 28.76 -3.36 18.38
CA ILE A 19 27.48 -2.71 18.64
C ILE A 19 26.86 -2.33 17.29
N ASP A 20 26.14 -3.26 16.66
CA ASP A 20 25.40 -2.98 15.44
C ASP A 20 23.99 -2.46 15.74
N LEU A 21 23.84 -1.14 15.70
CA LEU A 21 22.53 -0.47 15.76
C LEU A 21 22.08 0.03 14.39
N SER A 22 22.83 -0.24 13.31
CA SER A 22 22.66 0.41 12.01
C SER A 22 21.25 0.27 11.44
N LYS A 23 20.56 -0.85 11.74
CA LYS A 23 19.16 -1.11 11.37
C LYS A 23 18.17 -0.12 11.95
N PHE A 24 18.47 0.46 13.12
CA PHE A 24 17.54 1.32 13.87
C PHE A 24 18.07 2.72 14.14
N ILE A 25 19.38 2.88 14.35
CA ILE A 25 20.01 4.13 14.78
C ILE A 25 21.30 4.36 13.98
N THR A 26 21.41 5.55 13.39
CA THR A 26 22.60 6.01 12.66
C THR A 26 23.01 7.40 13.14
N GLY A 27 24.28 7.78 12.94
CA GLY A 27 24.86 9.01 13.44
C GLY A 27 25.46 8.90 14.85
N PRO A 28 26.04 9.99 15.37
CA PRO A 28 26.78 9.98 16.63
C PRO A 28 25.87 9.80 17.84
N ILE A 29 26.31 8.97 18.80
CA ILE A 29 25.64 8.72 20.08
C ILE A 29 26.65 8.95 21.20
N GLY A 30 26.27 9.78 22.18
CA GLY A 30 27.04 9.92 23.42
C GLY A 30 26.67 8.82 24.40
N PHE A 31 27.65 8.11 24.97
CA PHE A 31 27.43 7.05 25.95
C PHE A 31 28.11 7.40 27.28
N LYS A 32 27.43 7.08 28.37
CA LYS A 32 27.95 7.04 29.73
C LYS A 32 27.68 5.66 30.32
N LEU A 33 28.73 4.96 30.72
CA LEU A 33 28.69 3.60 31.25
C LEU A 33 29.15 3.62 32.70
N GLU A 34 28.39 2.97 33.58
CA GLU A 34 28.73 2.80 34.99
C GLU A 34 28.60 1.32 35.36
N GLY A 35 29.70 0.66 35.72
CA GLY A 35 29.73 -0.78 35.93
C GLY A 35 30.55 -1.23 37.12
N LYS A 36 30.40 -2.50 37.48
CA LYS A 36 31.24 -3.19 38.47
C LYS A 36 32.04 -4.28 37.76
N SER A 37 33.35 -4.30 37.95
CA SER A 37 34.21 -5.41 37.52
C SER A 37 34.47 -6.36 38.69
N LYS A 38 34.37 -7.67 38.42
CA LYS A 38 34.75 -8.77 39.32
C LYS A 38 35.82 -9.61 38.62
N SER A 39 36.99 -9.74 39.24
CA SER A 39 38.13 -10.51 38.70
C SER A 39 38.60 -10.06 37.30
N GLY A 40 38.45 -8.76 36.96
CA GLY A 40 38.80 -8.22 35.64
C GLY A 40 37.59 -8.10 34.71
N ASP A 41 36.60 -8.99 34.84
CA ASP A 41 35.45 -9.03 33.93
C ASP A 41 34.34 -8.07 34.33
N VAL A 42 33.78 -7.38 33.33
CA VAL A 42 32.62 -6.50 33.47
C VAL A 42 31.35 -7.34 33.30
N THR A 43 30.65 -7.60 34.40
CA THR A 43 29.46 -8.47 34.38
C THR A 43 28.16 -7.68 34.23
N LYS A 44 28.08 -6.47 34.80
CA LYS A 44 26.87 -5.62 34.74
C LYS A 44 27.26 -4.16 34.55
N VAL A 45 26.56 -3.50 33.63
CA VAL A 45 26.77 -2.10 33.28
C VAL A 45 25.44 -1.38 33.19
N LYS A 46 25.32 -0.23 33.86
CA LYS A 46 24.28 0.75 33.62
C LYS A 46 24.73 1.65 32.47
N VAL A 47 23.93 1.74 31.43
CA VAL A 47 24.21 2.53 30.23
C VAL A 47 23.24 3.70 30.18
N SER A 48 23.77 4.88 29.91
CA SER A 48 23.01 6.07 29.51
C SER A 48 23.50 6.51 28.14
N ALA A 49 22.59 6.76 27.20
CA ALA A 49 22.91 7.18 25.84
C ALA A 49 22.18 8.47 25.49
N ASN A 50 22.86 9.41 24.86
CA ASN A 50 22.30 10.64 24.29
C ASN A 50 22.19 10.45 22.76
N LEU A 51 20.95 10.40 22.27
CA LEU A 51 20.60 10.17 20.87
C LEU A 51 20.21 11.47 20.14
N SER A 52 20.39 12.63 20.77
CA SER A 52 19.92 13.92 20.23
C SER A 52 20.50 14.25 18.85
N LYS A 53 21.69 13.73 18.53
CA LYS A 53 22.37 13.93 17.24
C LYS A 53 22.22 12.75 16.27
N ALA A 54 21.52 11.69 16.66
CA ALA A 54 21.32 10.50 15.86
C ALA A 54 20.06 10.62 14.97
N LYS A 55 19.92 9.66 14.05
CA LYS A 55 18.69 9.38 13.29
C LYS A 55 18.17 8.03 13.75
N ILE A 56 16.90 7.97 14.12
CA ILE A 56 16.22 6.76 14.56
C ILE A 56 15.21 6.37 13.48
N ARG A 57 15.14 5.08 13.14
CA ARG A 57 14.26 4.55 12.09
C ARG A 57 13.73 3.17 12.44
N VAL A 58 12.56 2.86 11.92
CA VAL A 58 11.97 1.51 11.90
C VAL A 58 11.48 1.29 10.47
N ASP A 59 12.38 0.76 9.64
CA ASP A 59 12.14 0.60 8.20
C ASP A 59 10.88 -0.22 7.90
N ALA A 60 10.62 -1.25 8.71
CA ALA A 60 9.47 -2.15 8.54
C ALA A 60 8.10 -1.44 8.52
N ILE A 61 8.01 -0.25 9.12
CA ILE A 61 6.81 0.59 9.13
C ILE A 61 7.06 1.96 8.48
N HIS A 62 8.19 2.13 7.78
CA HIS A 62 8.64 3.38 7.17
C HIS A 62 8.70 4.58 8.13
N TRP A 63 8.86 4.33 9.44
CA TRP A 63 8.94 5.37 10.45
C TRP A 63 10.39 5.87 10.59
N ARG A 64 10.55 7.18 10.76
CA ARG A 64 11.86 7.82 10.95
C ARG A 64 11.74 9.10 11.78
N GLN A 65 12.78 9.40 12.55
CA GLN A 65 12.95 10.66 13.26
C GLN A 65 14.42 11.08 13.17
N ALA A 66 14.67 12.27 12.64
CA ALA A 66 16.02 12.81 12.50
C ALA A 66 16.30 13.83 13.60
N LYS A 67 17.47 13.73 14.24
CA LYS A 67 17.95 14.64 15.30
C LYS A 67 16.87 14.90 16.37
N PRO A 68 16.42 13.85 17.07
CA PRO A 68 15.34 14.02 18.04
C PRO A 68 15.91 14.68 19.29
N GLU A 69 15.91 16.02 19.34
CA GLU A 69 16.46 16.79 20.47
C GLU A 69 15.91 16.31 21.82
N GLY A 70 16.81 16.25 22.82
CA GLY A 70 16.47 15.76 24.16
C GLY A 70 16.24 14.26 24.26
N THR A 71 16.48 13.49 23.18
CA THR A 71 16.29 12.04 23.20
C THR A 71 17.44 11.33 23.88
N SER A 72 17.09 10.46 24.83
CA SER A 72 18.03 9.69 25.61
C SER A 72 17.53 8.26 25.81
N ALA A 73 18.44 7.33 26.06
CA ALA A 73 18.12 5.98 26.46
C ALA A 73 18.89 5.61 27.73
N THR A 74 18.25 4.90 28.64
CA THR A 74 18.90 4.29 29.80
C THR A 74 18.52 2.81 29.88
N PHE A 75 19.47 1.94 30.22
CA PHE A 75 19.23 0.52 30.43
C PHE A 75 20.35 -0.11 31.27
N ASN A 76 20.12 -1.33 31.76
CA ASN A 76 21.17 -2.16 32.34
C ASN A 76 21.50 -3.29 31.36
N ALA A 77 22.78 -3.51 31.09
CA ALA A 77 23.29 -4.65 30.34
C ALA A 77 23.98 -5.64 31.28
N ASP A 78 23.59 -6.90 31.19
CA ASP A 78 24.14 -8.01 31.96
C ASP A 78 24.82 -9.01 31.01
N PHE A 79 26.13 -9.15 31.19
CA PHE A 79 27.06 -9.98 30.43
C PHE A 79 27.53 -11.21 31.23
N SER A 80 26.85 -11.55 32.32
CA SER A 80 27.21 -12.71 33.17
C SER A 80 27.13 -14.07 32.45
N SER A 81 26.46 -14.13 31.30
CA SER A 81 26.43 -15.31 30.43
C SER A 81 27.23 -15.05 29.16
N PRO A 82 28.17 -15.95 28.78
CA PRO A 82 29.02 -15.73 27.60
C PRO A 82 28.26 -15.74 26.28
N LYS A 83 27.09 -16.41 26.22
CA LYS A 83 26.30 -16.57 24.99
C LYS A 83 25.16 -15.58 24.84
N VAL A 84 24.84 -14.84 25.90
CA VAL A 84 23.62 -14.03 25.96
C VAL A 84 23.86 -12.74 26.73
N THR A 85 23.51 -11.62 26.11
CA THR A 85 23.43 -10.33 26.78
C THR A 85 21.99 -10.00 27.14
N ARG A 86 21.69 -9.77 28.42
CA ARG A 86 20.37 -9.32 28.87
C ARG A 86 20.35 -7.81 29.02
N VAL A 87 19.43 -7.16 28.32
CA VAL A 87 19.14 -5.73 28.45
C VAL A 87 17.86 -5.59 29.25
N THR A 88 17.95 -4.92 30.40
CA THR A 88 16.81 -4.73 31.32
C THR A 88 16.59 -3.26 31.62
N ASN A 89 15.35 -2.91 31.96
CA ASN A 89 14.94 -1.54 32.26
C ASN A 89 15.31 -0.56 31.14
N LEU A 90 15.15 -0.99 29.88
CA LEU A 90 15.27 -0.09 28.75
C LEU A 90 14.20 0.99 28.90
N ASN A 91 14.64 2.24 28.85
CA ASN A 91 13.81 3.42 28.79
C ASN A 91 14.45 4.39 27.81
N LEU A 92 13.88 4.46 26.61
CA LEU A 92 14.24 5.43 25.59
C LEU A 92 13.13 6.47 25.51
N LYS A 93 13.47 7.73 25.77
CA LYS A 93 12.53 8.84 25.87
C LYS A 93 13.00 10.04 25.08
N GLY A 94 12.08 10.75 24.46
CA GLY A 94 12.34 11.97 23.69
C GLY A 94 11.03 12.64 23.27
N ASN A 95 11.12 13.66 22.42
CA ASN A 95 9.94 14.34 21.92
C ASN A 95 9.07 13.38 21.07
N GLY A 96 7.90 13.01 21.60
CA GLY A 96 6.97 12.06 20.97
C GLY A 96 7.43 10.61 20.97
N LEU A 97 8.53 10.28 21.66
CA LEU A 97 9.18 8.97 21.63
C LEU A 97 9.25 8.39 23.04
N LEU A 98 8.73 7.18 23.23
CA LEU A 98 8.84 6.43 24.48
C LEU A 98 8.90 4.94 24.19
N VAL A 99 10.01 4.29 24.53
CA VAL A 99 10.19 2.84 24.40
C VAL A 99 10.68 2.29 25.72
N ASN A 100 9.87 1.42 26.32
CA ASN A 100 10.20 0.76 27.58
C ASN A 100 10.21 -0.76 27.39
N GLY A 101 11.13 -1.45 28.07
CA GLY A 101 11.07 -2.91 28.14
C GLY A 101 12.38 -3.61 28.43
N ASN A 102 12.43 -4.87 28.03
CA ASN A 102 13.58 -5.76 28.21
C ASN A 102 13.83 -6.53 26.92
N MET A 103 15.08 -6.92 26.68
CA MET A 103 15.44 -7.77 25.55
C MET A 103 16.64 -8.67 25.86
N THR A 104 16.74 -9.73 25.09
CA THR A 104 17.81 -10.71 25.15
C THR A 104 18.48 -10.74 23.79
N LEU A 105 19.79 -10.51 23.78
CA LEU A 105 20.63 -10.58 22.60
C LEU A 105 21.48 -11.85 22.68
N GLY A 106 21.70 -12.51 21.54
CA GLY A 106 22.59 -13.65 21.43
C GLY A 106 24.07 -13.23 21.36
N GLU A 107 24.93 -14.21 21.10
CA GLU A 107 26.38 -14.04 21.10
C GLU A 107 26.87 -13.04 20.05
N ASN A 108 26.20 -12.98 18.89
CA ASN A 108 26.53 -12.08 17.79
C ASN A 108 25.71 -10.78 17.82
N GLY A 109 25.01 -10.50 18.93
CA GLY A 109 24.15 -9.32 19.08
C GLY A 109 22.79 -9.44 18.39
N GLU A 110 22.45 -10.61 17.83
CA GLU A 110 21.14 -10.85 17.23
C GLU A 110 20.04 -10.85 18.28
N LEU A 111 18.86 -10.34 17.93
CA LEU A 111 17.73 -10.30 18.83
C LEU A 111 17.14 -11.70 19.02
N VAL A 112 17.26 -12.24 20.24
CA VAL A 112 16.68 -13.55 20.61
C VAL A 112 15.26 -13.39 21.10
N SER A 113 15.02 -12.40 21.97
CA SER A 113 13.69 -12.09 22.48
C SER A 113 13.58 -10.63 22.94
N ALA A 114 12.36 -10.10 22.94
CA ALA A 114 12.07 -8.79 23.50
C ALA A 114 10.66 -8.75 24.07
N VAL A 115 10.48 -7.98 25.13
CA VAL A 115 9.18 -7.58 25.66
C VAL A 115 9.24 -6.07 25.87
N LEU A 116 8.62 -5.33 24.96
CA LEU A 116 8.53 -3.87 24.98
C LEU A 116 7.07 -3.48 25.22
N PRO A 117 6.60 -3.39 26.49
CA PRO A 117 5.21 -3.07 26.79
C PRO A 117 4.79 -1.66 26.33
N THR A 118 5.74 -0.78 26.04
CA THR A 118 5.46 0.56 25.54
C THR A 118 6.40 0.88 24.40
N VAL A 119 5.83 1.18 23.25
CA VAL A 119 6.48 1.62 22.02
C VAL A 119 5.61 2.74 21.44
N ASN A 120 5.97 3.97 21.77
CA ASN A 120 5.35 5.18 21.26
C ASN A 120 6.30 5.83 20.26
N LEU A 121 5.90 5.87 18.99
CA LEU A 121 6.69 6.39 17.87
C LEU A 121 5.96 7.58 17.24
N GLY A 122 5.65 8.58 18.07
CA GLY A 122 4.83 9.73 17.72
C GLY A 122 3.36 9.61 18.14
N PRO A 123 2.52 10.59 17.78
CA PRO A 123 1.15 10.68 18.28
C PRO A 123 0.24 9.52 17.84
N ASN A 124 0.49 8.97 16.65
CA ASN A 124 -0.38 7.99 16.00
C ASN A 124 0.19 6.56 16.02
N ASN A 125 1.30 6.31 16.71
CA ASN A 125 1.91 4.99 16.84
C ASN A 125 2.10 4.69 18.33
N ARG A 126 1.20 3.90 18.90
CA ARG A 126 1.17 3.55 20.33
C ARG A 126 0.88 2.07 20.48
N MET A 127 1.91 1.29 20.81
CA MET A 127 1.83 -0.16 20.82
C MET A 127 2.73 -0.79 21.88
N GLY A 128 2.55 -2.09 22.10
CA GLY A 128 3.51 -2.98 22.73
C GLY A 128 4.01 -4.00 21.72
N LEU A 129 5.21 -4.53 21.98
CA LEU A 129 5.90 -5.49 21.13
C LEU A 129 6.38 -6.68 21.94
N ARG A 130 6.21 -7.89 21.41
CA ARG A 130 6.91 -9.09 21.86
C ARG A 130 7.64 -9.73 20.69
N VAL A 131 8.88 -10.13 20.92
CA VAL A 131 9.69 -10.88 19.97
C VAL A 131 10.07 -12.19 20.63
N SER A 132 9.87 -13.30 19.92
CA SER A 132 10.33 -14.63 20.31
C SER A 132 10.74 -15.42 19.06
N LYS A 133 11.26 -16.64 19.27
CA LYS A 133 11.36 -17.62 18.18
C LYS A 133 10.00 -18.28 17.94
N ASN A 134 9.71 -18.67 16.71
CA ASN A 134 8.57 -19.51 16.35
C ASN A 134 8.97 -21.00 16.49
N GLY A 135 8.01 -21.91 16.32
CA GLY A 135 8.24 -23.36 16.48
C GLY A 135 9.19 -24.00 15.45
N THR A 136 9.60 -23.27 14.41
CA THR A 136 10.52 -23.73 13.35
C THR A 136 11.88 -23.01 13.39
N GLY A 137 12.15 -22.20 14.42
CA GLY A 137 13.40 -21.45 14.57
C GLY A 137 13.42 -20.05 13.91
N GLY A 138 12.36 -19.70 13.17
CA GLY A 138 12.11 -18.34 12.68
C GLY A 138 11.73 -17.36 13.79
N THR A 139 11.48 -16.10 13.44
CA THR A 139 11.10 -15.05 14.40
C THR A 139 9.58 -14.88 14.44
N LEU A 140 9.00 -14.80 15.63
CA LEU A 140 7.61 -14.39 15.85
C LEU A 140 7.60 -12.99 16.46
N LEU A 141 6.91 -12.06 15.79
CA LEU A 141 6.66 -10.70 16.21
C LEU A 141 5.18 -10.55 16.57
N GLU A 142 4.89 -10.25 17.83
CA GLU A 142 3.53 -9.92 18.28
C GLU A 142 3.43 -8.43 18.61
N VAL A 143 2.45 -7.77 18.02
CA VAL A 143 2.19 -6.34 18.18
C VAL A 143 0.77 -6.15 18.66
N GLU A 144 0.58 -5.48 19.78
CA GLU A 144 -0.74 -5.08 20.26
C GLU A 144 -0.72 -3.59 20.57
N GLY A 145 -1.60 -2.80 19.96
CA GLY A 145 -1.55 -1.35 20.11
C GLY A 145 -2.87 -0.63 20.04
N LYS A 146 -2.89 0.59 20.56
CA LYS A 146 -4.05 1.48 20.51
C LYS A 146 -4.17 2.15 19.14
N THR A 147 -3.05 2.58 18.58
CA THR A 147 -3.02 3.33 17.33
C THR A 147 -1.84 2.96 16.46
N PHE A 148 -2.05 2.89 15.15
CA PHE A 148 -1.01 2.74 14.14
C PHE A 148 -1.23 3.69 12.97
N ASP A 149 -0.15 4.29 12.45
CA ASP A 149 -0.19 5.12 11.25
C ASP A 149 0.23 4.31 10.02
N ALA A 150 -0.74 3.86 9.22
CA ALA A 150 -0.48 3.07 8.02
C ALA A 150 -0.13 3.93 6.79
N ARG A 151 -0.23 5.27 6.87
CA ARG A 151 0.00 6.15 5.71
C ARG A 151 1.39 5.98 5.07
N PRO A 152 2.49 5.84 5.83
CA PRO A 152 3.81 5.57 5.26
C PRO A 152 3.86 4.23 4.51
N MET A 153 3.24 3.18 5.05
CA MET A 153 3.19 1.87 4.38
C MET A 153 2.33 1.91 3.11
N ILE A 154 1.18 2.58 3.17
CA ILE A 154 0.31 2.76 1.99
C ILE A 154 1.07 3.53 0.89
N ALA A 155 1.84 4.56 1.24
CA ALA A 155 2.66 5.28 0.26
C ALA A 155 3.73 4.38 -0.38
N ALA A 156 4.38 3.54 0.43
CA ALA A 156 5.41 2.61 -0.06
C ALA A 156 4.86 1.58 -1.07
N LEU A 157 3.58 1.19 -0.99
CA LEU A 157 2.94 0.31 -1.98
C LEU A 157 2.95 0.92 -3.40
N PHE A 158 3.03 2.24 -3.53
CA PHE A 158 3.02 2.95 -4.80
C PHE A 158 4.38 3.56 -5.17
N ASP A 159 5.40 3.37 -4.33
CA ASP A 159 6.74 3.94 -4.52
C ASP A 159 7.75 2.83 -4.85
N GLU A 160 8.16 2.76 -6.12
CA GLU A 160 9.13 1.77 -6.59
C GLU A 160 10.52 1.92 -5.97
N THR A 161 10.88 3.12 -5.46
CA THR A 161 12.17 3.33 -4.81
C THR A 161 12.27 2.63 -3.46
N THR A 162 11.11 2.34 -2.84
CA THR A 162 11.04 1.63 -1.56
C THR A 162 11.13 0.11 -1.70
N GLY A 163 11.01 -0.41 -2.93
CA GLY A 163 11.03 -1.84 -3.24
C GLY A 163 12.42 -2.47 -3.42
N ARG A 164 13.52 -1.70 -3.29
CA ARG A 164 14.90 -2.22 -3.42
C ARG A 164 15.57 -2.51 -2.08
N LEU A 165 14.76 -2.89 -1.11
CA LEU A 165 15.24 -3.57 0.07
C LEU A 165 15.66 -4.98 -0.36
N THR A 166 16.94 -5.13 -0.73
CA THR A 166 17.55 -6.44 -0.98
C THR A 166 17.23 -7.34 0.21
N PRO A 167 16.53 -8.47 0.01
CA PRO A 167 16.24 -9.40 1.09
C PRO A 167 17.54 -9.71 1.82
N SER A 168 17.68 -9.14 3.01
CA SER A 168 18.86 -9.32 3.83
C SER A 168 18.57 -10.50 4.74
N GLY A 169 19.03 -11.68 4.35
CA GLY A 169 18.81 -12.94 5.08
C GLY A 169 17.59 -13.73 4.59
N ASP A 170 17.60 -15.03 4.89
CA ASP A 170 16.54 -16.01 4.55
C ASP A 170 15.61 -16.30 5.74
N ASP A 171 15.78 -15.56 6.84
CA ASP A 171 15.03 -15.79 8.07
C ASP A 171 13.54 -15.48 7.87
N GLN A 172 12.71 -16.45 8.24
CA GLN A 172 11.27 -16.27 8.31
C GLN A 172 10.92 -15.39 9.50
N VAL A 173 10.06 -14.40 9.25
CA VAL A 173 9.46 -13.54 10.27
C VAL A 173 7.95 -13.65 10.16
N ASP A 174 7.33 -14.22 11.19
CA ASP A 174 5.88 -14.24 11.35
C ASP A 174 5.47 -13.04 12.19
N VAL A 175 4.47 -12.30 11.73
CA VAL A 175 3.94 -11.11 12.39
C VAL A 175 2.49 -11.34 12.75
N ARG A 176 2.12 -11.07 14.00
CA ARG A 176 0.75 -11.02 14.49
C ARG A 176 0.50 -9.64 15.07
N ALA A 177 -0.37 -8.87 14.44
CA ALA A 177 -0.66 -7.50 14.83
C ALA A 177 -2.15 -7.32 15.17
N LYS A 178 -2.43 -6.61 16.26
CA LYS A 178 -3.76 -6.15 16.65
C LYS A 178 -3.71 -4.67 16.97
N PHE A 179 -4.63 -3.90 16.41
CA PHE A 179 -4.75 -2.48 16.68
C PHE A 179 -6.20 -2.06 16.90
N ASP A 180 -6.44 -1.25 17.93
CA ASP A 180 -7.76 -0.66 18.16
C ASP A 180 -8.12 0.31 17.02
N SER A 181 -7.14 1.08 16.54
CA SER A 181 -7.29 2.02 15.43
C SER A 181 -6.07 2.06 14.51
N VAL A 182 -6.31 2.06 13.19
CA VAL A 182 -5.29 2.24 12.16
C VAL A 182 -5.66 3.43 11.27
N TYR A 183 -4.81 4.45 11.27
CA TYR A 183 -5.00 5.66 10.48
C TYR A 183 -4.50 5.48 9.05
N ALA A 184 -5.33 5.90 8.10
CA ALA A 184 -5.03 5.93 6.68
C ALA A 184 -5.19 7.36 6.13
N TYR A 185 -5.17 7.52 4.81
CA TYR A 185 -5.32 8.84 4.19
C TYR A 185 -6.75 9.37 4.28
N ARG A 186 -6.90 10.68 4.05
CA ARG A 186 -8.19 11.37 3.88
C ARG A 186 -9.18 11.09 5.02
N ASN A 187 -8.68 11.18 6.25
CA ASN A 187 -9.42 10.96 7.50
C ASN A 187 -10.11 9.60 7.60
N GLN A 188 -9.69 8.61 6.79
CA GLN A 188 -10.14 7.24 6.96
C GLN A 188 -9.31 6.58 8.04
N HIS A 189 -9.98 5.82 8.90
CA HIS A 189 -9.32 4.93 9.84
C HIS A 189 -10.14 3.66 9.99
N LEU A 190 -9.43 2.56 10.20
CA LEU A 190 -10.00 1.26 10.51
C LEU A 190 -9.95 1.05 12.02
N VAL A 191 -10.92 0.33 12.56
CA VAL A 191 -10.99 -0.11 13.95
C VAL A 191 -10.96 -1.64 14.02
N ASN A 192 -10.56 -2.17 15.18
CA ASN A 192 -10.46 -3.60 15.45
C ASN A 192 -9.62 -4.35 14.40
N VAL A 193 -8.49 -3.75 14.02
CA VAL A 193 -7.65 -4.27 12.96
C VAL A 193 -6.87 -5.47 13.47
N ARG A 194 -6.96 -6.57 12.73
CA ARG A 194 -6.16 -7.77 12.95
C ARG A 194 -5.37 -8.06 11.70
N SER A 195 -4.10 -8.39 11.86
CA SER A 195 -3.26 -8.83 10.76
C SER A 195 -2.35 -9.98 11.17
N VAL A 196 -2.22 -10.95 10.26
CA VAL A 196 -1.20 -11.99 10.32
C VAL A 196 -0.41 -11.92 9.03
N ALA A 197 0.92 -11.93 9.10
CA ALA A 197 1.77 -11.85 7.93
C ALA A 197 3.00 -12.73 8.10
N THR A 198 3.54 -13.22 6.99
CA THR A 198 4.83 -13.89 6.96
C THR A 198 5.71 -13.20 5.93
N ALA A 199 6.91 -12.84 6.36
CA ALA A 199 7.96 -12.31 5.52
C ALA A 199 9.19 -13.22 5.55
N ARG A 200 9.97 -13.20 4.48
CA ARG A 200 11.30 -13.82 4.40
C ARG A 200 12.29 -12.71 4.07
N GLY A 201 13.20 -12.41 4.99
CA GLY A 201 13.98 -11.17 4.95
C GLY A 201 13.05 -9.94 4.93
N GLN A 202 13.14 -9.13 3.88
CA GLN A 202 12.28 -7.94 3.68
C GLN A 202 11.11 -8.20 2.71
N ALA A 203 10.98 -9.42 2.19
CA ALA A 203 9.98 -9.75 1.19
C ALA A 203 8.72 -10.35 1.83
N LEU A 204 7.58 -9.69 1.64
CA LEU A 204 6.27 -10.17 2.13
C LEU A 204 5.80 -11.38 1.31
N THR A 205 5.64 -12.52 1.98
CA THR A 205 5.23 -13.80 1.37
C THR A 205 3.73 -13.99 1.46
N SER A 206 3.15 -13.72 2.64
CA SER A 206 1.72 -13.82 2.89
C SER A 206 1.25 -12.73 3.85
N MET A 207 -0.02 -12.35 3.75
CA MET A 207 -0.68 -11.43 4.68
C MET A 207 -2.17 -11.69 4.69
N ARG A 208 -2.79 -11.64 5.86
CA ARG A 208 -4.22 -11.40 6.02
C ARG A 208 -4.40 -10.19 6.90
N LEU A 209 -5.31 -9.31 6.53
CA LEU A 209 -5.69 -8.15 7.31
C LEU A 209 -7.21 -8.00 7.24
N ASN A 210 -7.82 -7.79 8.39
CA ASN A 210 -9.24 -7.49 8.52
C ASN A 210 -9.38 -6.23 9.38
N GLY A 211 -10.25 -5.31 8.97
CA GLY A 211 -10.55 -4.10 9.70
C GLY A 211 -11.94 -3.57 9.37
N ILE A 212 -12.44 -2.66 10.22
CA ILE A 212 -13.77 -2.08 10.08
C ILE A 212 -13.62 -0.56 9.99
N PHE A 213 -14.16 0.08 8.96
CA PHE A 213 -14.25 1.54 8.91
C PHE A 213 -15.22 2.05 9.98
N THR A 214 -15.11 3.32 10.37
CA THR A 214 -15.98 3.92 11.40
C THR A 214 -17.48 3.89 11.09
N ASP A 215 -17.85 3.77 9.83
CA ASP A 215 -19.23 3.60 9.36
C ASP A 215 -19.71 2.14 9.42
N ARG A 216 -18.96 1.26 10.09
CA ARG A 216 -19.19 -0.19 10.26
C ARG A 216 -19.03 -1.04 9.00
N THR A 217 -18.51 -0.47 7.92
CA THR A 217 -18.19 -1.23 6.70
C THR A 217 -16.83 -1.92 6.83
N THR A 218 -16.61 -3.02 6.13
CA THR A 218 -15.42 -3.86 6.31
C THR A 218 -14.37 -3.62 5.24
N LEU A 219 -13.12 -3.91 5.57
CA LEU A 219 -12.00 -4.04 4.65
C LEU A 219 -11.23 -5.32 4.97
N ASP A 220 -11.11 -6.17 3.97
CA ASP A 220 -10.37 -7.43 4.02
C ASP A 220 -9.29 -7.41 2.95
N LEU A 221 -8.06 -7.76 3.32
CA LEU A 221 -6.93 -7.90 2.43
C LEU A 221 -6.27 -9.26 2.66
N GLU A 222 -6.05 -9.99 1.58
CA GLU A 222 -5.29 -11.23 1.59
C GLU A 222 -4.18 -11.20 0.54
N ILE A 223 -2.97 -11.62 0.93
CA ILE A 223 -1.87 -11.98 0.05
C ILE A 223 -1.53 -13.43 0.35
N ALA A 224 -1.56 -14.29 -0.66
CA ALA A 224 -1.26 -15.71 -0.52
C ALA A 224 -0.18 -16.14 -1.53
N PRO A 225 0.78 -16.99 -1.13
CA PRO A 225 1.75 -17.57 -2.05
C PRO A 225 1.06 -18.55 -3.02
N LYS A 226 1.67 -18.77 -4.18
CA LYS A 226 1.30 -19.79 -5.17
C LYS A 226 2.46 -20.74 -5.44
N ASP A 227 2.15 -21.89 -6.03
CA ASP A 227 3.12 -22.96 -6.30
C ASP A 227 4.25 -22.54 -7.26
N ASP A 228 3.97 -21.60 -8.18
CA ASP A 228 4.95 -21.03 -9.11
C ASP A 228 5.87 -19.97 -8.46
N GLY A 229 5.75 -19.76 -7.13
CA GLY A 229 6.46 -18.75 -6.36
C GLY A 229 5.91 -17.33 -6.52
N SER A 230 4.90 -17.12 -7.35
CA SER A 230 4.14 -15.86 -7.42
C SER A 230 3.19 -15.73 -6.22
N ARG A 231 2.46 -14.62 -6.14
CA ARG A 231 1.48 -14.40 -5.05
C ARG A 231 0.16 -13.90 -5.62
N SER A 232 -0.97 -14.34 -5.06
CA SER A 232 -2.26 -13.68 -5.29
C SER A 232 -2.46 -12.59 -4.24
N MET A 233 -3.16 -11.53 -4.63
CA MET A 233 -3.63 -10.48 -3.74
C MET A 233 -5.12 -10.28 -3.96
N THR A 234 -5.89 -10.21 -2.88
CA THR A 234 -7.32 -9.89 -2.90
C THR A 234 -7.59 -8.76 -1.92
N ILE A 235 -8.34 -7.74 -2.32
CA ILE A 235 -8.92 -6.74 -1.41
C ILE A 235 -10.43 -6.73 -1.61
N LYS A 236 -11.18 -6.85 -0.52
CA LYS A 236 -12.64 -6.72 -0.50
C LYS A 236 -13.05 -5.64 0.47
N SER A 237 -14.04 -4.83 0.11
CA SER A 237 -14.64 -3.86 1.03
C SER A 237 -16.12 -3.67 0.77
N THR A 238 -16.88 -3.49 1.84
CA THR A 238 -18.30 -3.09 1.74
C THR A 238 -18.49 -1.58 1.60
N ASN A 239 -17.41 -0.80 1.59
CA ASN A 239 -17.38 0.62 1.20
C ASN A 239 -16.16 0.95 0.33
N ALA A 240 -16.33 0.82 -0.99
CA ALA A 240 -15.30 1.14 -1.96
C ALA A 240 -14.82 2.59 -1.83
N GLY A 241 -15.73 3.54 -1.60
CA GLY A 241 -15.37 4.94 -1.40
C GLY A 241 -14.42 5.16 -0.21
N ALA A 242 -14.66 4.48 0.92
CA ALA A 242 -13.76 4.53 2.07
C ALA A 242 -12.40 3.91 1.74
N ALA A 243 -12.38 2.75 1.06
CA ALA A 243 -11.14 2.11 0.63
C ALA A 243 -10.30 2.99 -0.32
N PHE A 244 -10.91 3.63 -1.33
CA PHE A 244 -10.19 4.54 -2.24
C PHE A 244 -9.66 5.79 -1.54
N ARG A 245 -10.40 6.32 -0.56
CA ARG A 245 -9.93 7.46 0.25
C ARG A 245 -8.76 7.05 1.16
N ALA A 246 -8.86 5.88 1.80
CA ALA A 246 -7.85 5.33 2.67
C ALA A 246 -6.52 5.08 1.94
N SER A 247 -6.58 4.59 0.70
CA SER A 247 -5.40 4.37 -0.16
C SER A 247 -4.88 5.63 -0.85
N ASN A 248 -5.56 6.77 -0.68
CA ASN A 248 -5.29 8.03 -1.36
C ASN A 248 -5.41 8.00 -2.90
N LEU A 249 -6.08 6.99 -3.47
CA LEU A 249 -6.20 6.84 -4.92
C LEU A 249 -7.26 7.75 -5.52
N TYR A 250 -8.44 7.83 -4.91
CA TYR A 250 -9.53 8.69 -5.40
C TYR A 250 -10.48 9.07 -4.27
N SER A 251 -11.02 10.30 -4.33
CA SER A 251 -11.72 10.88 -3.18
C SER A 251 -13.18 11.19 -3.40
N LYS A 252 -13.69 10.97 -4.61
CA LYS A 252 -15.04 11.37 -5.00
C LYS A 252 -16.04 10.22 -5.07
N ILE A 253 -15.57 8.98 -4.92
CA ILE A 253 -16.45 7.82 -4.74
C ILE A 253 -17.06 7.83 -3.33
N ARG A 254 -18.36 7.53 -3.24
CA ARG A 254 -19.11 7.32 -2.01
C ARG A 254 -19.79 5.96 -2.06
N GLY A 255 -19.76 5.23 -0.94
CA GLY A 255 -20.34 3.90 -0.81
C GLY A 255 -19.74 2.87 -1.76
N GLY A 256 -20.56 1.90 -2.16
CA GLY A 256 -20.23 0.83 -3.11
C GLY A 256 -19.46 -0.34 -2.50
N ARG A 257 -19.41 -1.44 -3.24
CA ARG A 257 -18.64 -2.64 -2.88
C ARG A 257 -17.41 -2.76 -3.76
N LEU A 258 -16.25 -2.96 -3.14
CA LEU A 258 -14.96 -3.15 -3.80
C LEU A 258 -14.62 -4.64 -3.82
N ASN A 259 -14.21 -5.13 -4.98
CA ASN A 259 -13.50 -6.38 -5.13
C ASN A 259 -12.29 -6.15 -6.04
N PHE A 260 -11.10 -6.40 -5.52
CA PHE A 260 -9.86 -6.27 -6.26
C PHE A 260 -9.09 -7.57 -6.17
N THR A 261 -8.57 -8.04 -7.30
CA THR A 261 -7.72 -9.23 -7.38
C THR A 261 -6.47 -8.93 -8.21
N ALA A 262 -5.32 -9.45 -7.81
CA ALA A 262 -4.09 -9.30 -8.55
C ALA A 262 -3.16 -10.51 -8.43
N ASN A 263 -2.39 -10.75 -9.49
CA ASN A 263 -1.24 -11.65 -9.50
C ASN A 263 0.03 -10.82 -9.35
N LEU A 264 0.71 -10.98 -8.22
CA LEU A 264 1.98 -10.33 -7.91
C LEU A 264 3.14 -11.22 -8.38
N GLY A 265 4.27 -10.63 -8.75
CA GLY A 265 5.53 -11.36 -8.96
C GLY A 265 6.03 -12.08 -7.70
N LYS A 266 7.24 -12.65 -7.76
CA LYS A 266 7.84 -13.32 -6.59
C LYS A 266 8.04 -12.33 -5.44
N ALA A 267 8.19 -12.85 -4.22
CA ALA A 267 8.46 -12.00 -3.05
C ALA A 267 9.68 -11.10 -3.32
N GLY A 268 9.51 -9.78 -3.17
CA GLY A 268 10.54 -8.77 -3.50
C GLY A 268 10.45 -8.15 -4.90
N GLU A 269 9.66 -8.70 -5.83
CA GLU A 269 9.62 -8.21 -7.23
C GLU A 269 8.60 -7.09 -7.50
N GLY A 270 7.78 -6.68 -6.50
CA GLY A 270 6.89 -5.51 -6.54
C GLY A 270 5.85 -5.37 -7.68
N THR A 271 5.86 -6.23 -8.70
CA THR A 271 5.08 -6.06 -9.93
C THR A 271 3.71 -6.74 -9.87
N ILE A 272 2.67 -6.03 -10.30
CA ILE A 272 1.33 -6.59 -10.57
C ILE A 272 1.29 -7.01 -12.03
N ARG A 273 1.37 -8.32 -12.30
CA ARG A 273 1.35 -8.86 -13.68
C ARG A 273 -0.03 -8.74 -14.32
N ARG A 274 -1.08 -8.97 -13.53
CA ARG A 274 -2.48 -8.80 -13.90
C ARG A 274 -3.26 -8.40 -12.65
N GLY A 275 -4.01 -7.32 -12.74
CA GLY A 275 -4.91 -6.83 -11.70
C GLY A 275 -6.29 -6.56 -12.29
N ASP A 276 -7.32 -6.85 -11.52
CA ASP A 276 -8.72 -6.66 -11.88
C ASP A 276 -9.41 -5.95 -10.73
N LEU A 277 -9.89 -4.74 -10.99
CA LEU A 277 -10.65 -3.93 -10.04
C LEU A 277 -12.12 -3.93 -10.45
N GLU A 278 -12.99 -4.37 -9.55
CA GLU A 278 -14.44 -4.25 -9.67
C GLU A 278 -15.01 -3.39 -8.53
N VAL A 279 -15.85 -2.42 -8.90
CA VAL A 279 -16.63 -1.63 -7.93
C VAL A 279 -18.09 -1.68 -8.32
N ARG A 280 -18.99 -1.95 -7.37
CA ARG A 280 -20.44 -2.00 -7.62
C ARG A 280 -21.22 -1.02 -6.77
N ASN A 281 -22.34 -0.54 -7.30
CA ASN A 281 -23.36 0.26 -6.60
C ASN A 281 -22.77 1.47 -5.87
N PHE A 282 -22.07 2.33 -6.60
CA PHE A 282 -21.34 3.46 -6.03
C PHE A 282 -21.83 4.79 -6.58
N LEU A 283 -21.52 5.85 -5.85
CA LEU A 283 -21.83 7.22 -6.21
C LEU A 283 -20.55 7.99 -6.49
N VAL A 284 -20.54 8.87 -7.50
CA VAL A 284 -19.47 9.85 -7.73
C VAL A 284 -20.01 11.24 -7.46
N ALA A 285 -19.48 11.90 -6.43
CA ALA A 285 -19.84 13.24 -6.03
C ALA A 285 -18.79 14.27 -6.48
N ASP A 286 -19.18 15.55 -6.59
CA ASP A 286 -18.26 16.68 -6.71
C ASP A 286 -17.30 16.63 -7.92
N GLU A 287 -17.73 16.02 -9.02
CA GLU A 287 -16.98 15.98 -10.28
C GLU A 287 -17.60 16.91 -11.31
N LYS A 288 -16.97 18.07 -11.56
CA LYS A 288 -17.50 19.14 -12.42
C LYS A 288 -17.77 18.64 -13.85
N GLN A 289 -16.89 17.80 -14.37
CA GLN A 289 -16.96 17.25 -15.72
C GLN A 289 -18.12 16.27 -15.90
N LEU A 290 -18.66 15.71 -14.81
CA LEU A 290 -19.81 14.82 -14.85
C LEU A 290 -21.15 15.57 -14.73
N GLN A 291 -21.15 16.85 -14.34
CA GLN A 291 -22.38 17.63 -14.14
C GLN A 291 -23.18 17.80 -15.44
N GLN A 292 -22.54 17.78 -16.60
CA GLN A 292 -23.19 17.92 -17.90
C GLN A 292 -24.01 16.69 -18.32
N PHE A 293 -23.77 15.52 -17.72
CA PHE A 293 -24.51 14.29 -18.04
C PHE A 293 -25.79 14.13 -17.20
N ARG A 294 -26.22 15.20 -16.55
CA ARG A 294 -27.41 15.23 -15.73
C ARG A 294 -28.57 15.73 -16.58
N SER A 295 -29.61 14.92 -16.73
CA SER A 295 -30.90 15.39 -17.19
C SER A 295 -31.82 15.58 -15.99
N ALA A 296 -32.33 16.79 -15.79
CA ALA A 296 -33.45 17.05 -14.89
C ALA A 296 -34.73 17.16 -15.74
N PRO A 297 -35.82 16.46 -15.40
CA PRO A 297 -37.12 16.67 -16.04
C PRO A 297 -37.63 18.11 -15.87
N ASN A 298 -37.21 18.81 -14.80
CA ASN A 298 -37.83 20.05 -14.33
C ASN A 298 -36.86 21.24 -14.15
N GLY A 299 -35.75 21.31 -14.91
CA GLY A 299 -34.88 22.51 -14.95
C GLY A 299 -34.08 22.85 -13.68
N ASN A 300 -34.35 22.23 -12.53
CA ASN A 300 -33.55 22.41 -11.33
C ASN A 300 -32.29 21.53 -11.38
N GLN A 301 -31.16 22.13 -11.80
CA GLN A 301 -29.83 21.56 -11.61
C GLN A 301 -29.42 21.60 -10.12
N GLN A 302 -30.11 20.87 -9.24
CA GLN A 302 -29.64 20.73 -7.86
C GLN A 302 -28.46 19.76 -7.82
N GLY A 303 -27.26 20.25 -7.49
CA GLY A 303 -26.03 19.47 -7.31
C GLY A 303 -26.24 18.16 -6.54
N GLY A 304 -25.80 17.03 -7.08
CA GLY A 304 -25.91 15.73 -6.42
C GLY A 304 -25.00 14.68 -7.07
N PRO A 305 -24.69 13.58 -6.36
CA PRO A 305 -23.84 12.53 -6.89
C PRO A 305 -24.47 11.78 -8.07
N LEU A 306 -23.64 11.29 -9.01
CA LEU A 306 -24.07 10.37 -10.07
C LEU A 306 -23.94 8.92 -9.61
N ALA A 307 -24.94 8.10 -9.91
CA ALA A 307 -24.97 6.68 -9.57
C ALA A 307 -24.42 5.79 -10.68
N PHE A 308 -23.63 4.81 -10.28
CA PHE A 308 -23.02 3.81 -11.14
C PHE A 308 -23.23 2.41 -10.57
N ASP A 309 -23.65 1.49 -11.44
CA ASP A 309 -23.93 0.09 -11.08
C ASP A 309 -22.63 -0.71 -11.00
N LYS A 310 -21.71 -0.47 -11.94
CA LYS A 310 -20.49 -1.27 -12.07
C LYS A 310 -19.34 -0.50 -12.71
N LEU A 311 -18.16 -0.62 -12.12
CA LEU A 311 -16.86 -0.30 -12.72
C LEU A 311 -16.06 -1.61 -12.80
N THR A 312 -15.45 -1.86 -13.95
CA THR A 312 -14.45 -2.91 -14.16
C THR A 312 -13.21 -2.28 -14.78
N LEU A 313 -12.05 -2.50 -14.17
CA LEU A 313 -10.78 -1.93 -14.60
C LEU A 313 -9.71 -3.03 -14.53
N PRO A 314 -9.47 -3.75 -15.65
CA PRO A 314 -8.31 -4.63 -15.78
C PRO A 314 -7.06 -3.78 -16.00
N PHE A 315 -5.96 -4.11 -15.35
CA PHE A 315 -4.69 -3.42 -15.52
C PHE A 315 -3.48 -4.33 -15.30
N ALA A 316 -2.34 -3.88 -15.79
CA ALA A 316 -1.04 -4.48 -15.52
C ALA A 316 -0.04 -3.37 -15.16
N VAL A 317 0.96 -3.74 -14.37
CA VAL A 317 1.96 -2.82 -13.85
C VAL A 317 3.34 -3.37 -14.17
N ASP A 318 4.08 -2.66 -15.02
CA ASP A 318 5.52 -2.91 -15.24
C ASP A 318 6.37 -1.81 -14.62
N ARG A 319 7.67 -1.73 -14.94
CA ARG A 319 8.58 -0.74 -14.36
C ARG A 319 8.29 0.70 -14.78
N GLU A 320 7.66 0.93 -15.91
CA GLU A 320 7.52 2.28 -16.47
C GLU A 320 6.07 2.76 -16.46
N PHE A 321 5.11 1.84 -16.58
CA PHE A 321 3.72 2.14 -16.80
C PHE A 321 2.78 1.31 -15.94
N VAL A 322 1.67 1.94 -15.56
CA VAL A 322 0.41 1.25 -15.29
C VAL A 322 -0.37 1.23 -16.61
N ARG A 323 -0.59 0.06 -17.19
CA ARG A 323 -1.39 -0.12 -18.40
C ARG A 323 -2.81 -0.50 -18.02
N ILE A 324 -3.77 0.32 -18.43
CA ILE A 324 -5.19 0.13 -18.23
C ILE A 324 -5.75 -0.57 -19.48
N GLY A 325 -6.32 -1.76 -19.30
CA GLY A 325 -7.00 -2.50 -20.36
C GLY A 325 -8.37 -1.90 -20.67
N ASP A 326 -9.28 -2.70 -21.22
CA ASP A 326 -10.64 -2.26 -21.54
C ASP A 326 -11.46 -2.01 -20.26
N ALA A 327 -11.26 -0.83 -19.68
CA ALA A 327 -11.98 -0.37 -18.52
C ALA A 327 -13.39 0.07 -18.91
N ARG A 328 -14.34 -0.25 -18.04
CA ARG A 328 -15.76 -0.05 -18.28
C ARG A 328 -16.45 0.46 -17.04
N VAL A 329 -17.22 1.53 -17.18
CA VAL A 329 -18.14 2.01 -16.14
C VAL A 329 -19.56 2.07 -16.70
N GLN A 330 -20.52 1.64 -15.89
CA GLN A 330 -21.94 1.56 -16.21
C GLN A 330 -22.73 2.31 -15.14
N GLY A 331 -23.64 3.17 -15.56
CA GLY A 331 -24.56 3.88 -14.69
C GLY A 331 -25.80 4.32 -15.44
N ALA A 332 -26.84 4.68 -14.68
CA ALA A 332 -28.17 4.97 -15.24
C ALA A 332 -28.21 6.17 -16.19
N ALA A 333 -27.37 7.19 -15.96
CA ALA A 333 -27.32 8.39 -16.81
C ALA A 333 -26.23 8.30 -17.89
N VAL A 334 -25.10 7.66 -17.57
CA VAL A 334 -23.92 7.62 -18.42
C VAL A 334 -23.07 6.38 -18.14
N GLY A 335 -22.56 5.77 -19.21
CA GLY A 335 -21.48 4.78 -19.16
C GLY A 335 -20.22 5.30 -19.83
N ALA A 336 -19.10 4.62 -19.63
CA ALA A 336 -17.88 4.90 -20.35
C ALA A 336 -17.05 3.65 -20.62
N LEU A 337 -16.31 3.69 -21.73
CA LEU A 337 -15.23 2.78 -22.06
C LEU A 337 -13.92 3.56 -22.07
N ALA A 338 -12.85 3.02 -21.50
CA ALA A 338 -11.56 3.67 -21.49
C ALA A 338 -10.43 2.64 -21.53
N LYS A 339 -9.30 3.02 -22.14
CA LYS A 339 -8.06 2.26 -22.13
C LYS A 339 -6.88 3.23 -22.22
N GLY A 340 -5.69 2.79 -21.80
CA GLY A 340 -4.50 3.61 -21.94
C GLY A 340 -3.42 3.30 -20.93
N SER A 341 -2.61 4.30 -20.60
CA SER A 341 -1.50 4.14 -19.67
C SER A 341 -1.26 5.34 -18.79
N ILE A 342 -0.60 5.08 -17.67
CA ILE A 342 -0.07 6.07 -16.73
C ILE A 342 1.43 5.81 -16.62
N ARG A 343 2.25 6.81 -16.94
CA ARG A 343 3.70 6.71 -16.74
C ARG A 343 4.04 6.97 -15.28
N LYS A 344 4.82 6.08 -14.67
CA LYS A 344 5.13 6.13 -13.23
C LYS A 344 6.06 7.27 -12.86
N ALA A 345 7.07 7.53 -13.69
CA ALA A 345 8.11 8.52 -13.41
C ALA A 345 7.57 9.94 -13.14
N ASP A 346 6.55 10.35 -13.89
CA ASP A 346 5.97 11.70 -13.81
C ASP A 346 4.43 11.72 -13.66
N GLY A 347 3.81 10.54 -13.51
CA GLY A 347 2.36 10.40 -13.38
C GLY A 347 1.58 10.82 -14.63
N LYS A 348 2.21 10.90 -15.81
CA LYS A 348 1.53 11.36 -17.03
C LYS A 348 0.47 10.38 -17.52
N LEU A 349 -0.67 10.94 -17.90
CA LEU A 349 -1.84 10.21 -18.38
C LEU A 349 -1.87 10.18 -19.91
N SER A 350 -2.12 9.01 -20.48
CA SER A 350 -2.48 8.84 -21.88
C SER A 350 -3.64 7.85 -21.98
N ILE A 351 -4.84 8.35 -21.69
CA ILE A 351 -6.07 7.54 -21.64
C ILE A 351 -7.03 8.04 -22.71
N GLY A 352 -7.55 7.13 -23.51
CA GLY A 352 -8.58 7.39 -24.51
C GLY A 352 -9.84 6.60 -24.20
N GLY A 353 -11.00 7.16 -24.51
CA GLY A 353 -12.26 6.50 -24.21
C GLY A 353 -13.45 7.07 -24.96
N THR A 354 -14.61 6.46 -24.70
CA THR A 354 -15.92 6.88 -25.22
C THR A 354 -16.91 6.96 -24.07
N LEU A 355 -17.58 8.10 -23.94
CA LEU A 355 -18.71 8.32 -23.05
C LEU A 355 -20.00 7.98 -23.79
N ILE A 356 -20.90 7.27 -23.11
CA ILE A 356 -22.14 6.74 -23.66
C ILE A 356 -23.29 7.27 -22.80
N PRO A 357 -23.97 8.35 -23.21
CA PRO A 357 -25.16 8.84 -22.52
C PRO A 357 -26.31 7.84 -22.63
N ALA A 358 -27.04 7.61 -21.55
CA ALA A 358 -28.19 6.70 -21.57
C ALA A 358 -29.30 7.15 -22.54
N TYR A 359 -29.46 8.46 -22.72
CA TYR A 359 -30.45 9.04 -23.66
C TYR A 359 -30.12 8.77 -25.14
N GLY A 360 -28.86 8.45 -25.46
CA GLY A 360 -28.41 8.11 -26.82
C GLY A 360 -28.89 6.75 -27.32
N LEU A 361 -29.50 5.93 -26.45
CA LEU A 361 -30.12 4.64 -26.81
C LEU A 361 -31.54 4.80 -27.35
N ASN A 362 -32.31 5.76 -26.83
CA ASN A 362 -33.73 5.92 -27.21
C ASN A 362 -33.95 6.48 -28.62
N SER A 363 -32.94 7.15 -29.19
CA SER A 363 -33.09 7.83 -30.49
C SER A 363 -32.79 6.93 -31.69
N ALA A 364 -32.11 5.79 -31.48
CA ALA A 364 -31.70 4.89 -32.57
C ALA A 364 -32.51 3.59 -32.65
N LEU A 365 -33.29 3.25 -31.61
CA LEU A 365 -33.97 1.96 -31.48
C LEU A 365 -35.37 2.15 -30.89
N SER A 366 -36.31 2.61 -31.71
CA SER A 366 -37.69 2.88 -31.27
C SER A 366 -38.55 1.65 -30.94
N ASN A 367 -38.01 0.44 -30.70
CA ASN A 367 -38.89 -0.72 -30.44
C ASN A 367 -38.34 -1.96 -29.68
N LEU A 368 -37.21 -1.91 -28.96
CA LEU A 368 -36.76 -3.08 -28.17
C LEU A 368 -36.17 -2.68 -26.80
N PRO A 369 -36.67 -3.25 -25.67
CA PRO A 369 -36.16 -2.93 -24.34
C PRO A 369 -34.86 -3.70 -24.08
N ILE A 370 -33.71 -3.09 -24.34
CA ILE A 370 -32.41 -3.74 -24.10
C ILE A 370 -31.40 -2.77 -23.50
N LEU A 371 -31.44 -2.62 -22.17
CA LEU A 371 -30.38 -1.97 -21.39
C LEU A 371 -29.14 -2.88 -21.19
N GLY A 372 -29.15 -4.12 -21.69
CA GLY A 372 -28.16 -5.16 -21.37
C GLY A 372 -27.15 -5.55 -22.47
N LEU A 373 -27.53 -5.57 -23.76
CA LEU A 373 -26.69 -6.21 -24.80
C LEU A 373 -25.58 -5.34 -25.39
N LEU A 374 -25.75 -4.01 -25.48
CA LEU A 374 -24.80 -3.14 -26.21
C LEU A 374 -23.47 -2.92 -25.46
N ILE A 375 -23.37 -3.51 -24.27
CA ILE A 375 -22.29 -3.35 -23.31
C ILE A 375 -21.59 -4.70 -23.05
N ALA A 376 -22.14 -5.79 -23.57
CA ALA A 376 -21.57 -7.13 -23.49
C ALA A 376 -20.83 -7.46 -24.80
N GLY A 377 -19.61 -6.95 -24.95
CA GLY A 377 -18.61 -7.48 -25.87
C GLY A 377 -18.99 -7.62 -27.36
N GLY A 378 -18.76 -6.56 -28.14
CA GLY A 378 -18.56 -6.67 -29.60
C GLY A 378 -19.68 -6.12 -30.48
N LYS A 379 -19.27 -5.31 -31.47
CA LYS A 379 -20.04 -4.56 -32.49
C LYS A 379 -20.79 -3.34 -31.96
N ASP A 380 -20.04 -2.23 -31.87
CA ASP A 380 -20.47 -0.85 -31.63
C ASP A 380 -21.37 -0.27 -32.75
N GLU A 381 -22.26 -1.05 -33.36
CA GLU A 381 -23.15 -0.57 -34.41
C GLU A 381 -24.42 0.04 -33.76
N GLY A 382 -24.48 1.38 -33.66
CA GLY A 382 -25.73 2.11 -33.40
C GLY A 382 -25.81 2.97 -32.13
N VAL A 383 -24.84 2.92 -31.21
CA VAL A 383 -24.91 3.70 -29.96
C VAL A 383 -24.27 5.08 -30.12
N ILE A 384 -25.01 6.18 -29.92
CA ILE A 384 -24.42 7.53 -29.90
C ILE A 384 -23.43 7.64 -28.73
N GLY A 385 -22.16 7.97 -29.02
CA GLY A 385 -21.10 8.05 -28.02
C GLY A 385 -20.09 9.15 -28.32
N VAL A 386 -19.61 9.83 -27.28
CA VAL A 386 -18.68 10.96 -27.39
C VAL A 386 -17.28 10.52 -26.98
N THR A 387 -16.30 10.63 -27.87
CA THR A 387 -14.92 10.25 -27.55
C THR A 387 -14.27 11.31 -26.69
N PHE A 388 -13.42 10.86 -25.76
CA PHE A 388 -12.63 11.72 -24.90
C PHE A 388 -11.18 11.24 -24.82
N GLY A 389 -10.29 12.17 -24.53
CA GLY A 389 -8.90 11.92 -24.17
C GLY A 389 -8.62 12.54 -22.80
N LEU A 390 -8.00 11.76 -21.92
CA LEU A 390 -7.51 12.22 -20.63
C LEU A 390 -5.98 12.30 -20.67
N ARG A 391 -5.46 13.52 -20.51
CA ARG A 391 -4.03 13.87 -20.56
C ARG A 391 -3.63 14.63 -19.29
N GLY A 392 -2.40 15.16 -19.26
CA GLY A 392 -1.84 15.83 -18.08
C GLY A 392 -1.19 14.83 -17.13
N THR A 393 -1.27 15.08 -15.82
CA THR A 393 -0.74 14.20 -14.78
C THR A 393 -1.85 13.71 -13.85
N MET A 394 -1.62 12.66 -13.07
CA MET A 394 -2.59 12.19 -12.05
C MET A 394 -3.02 13.30 -11.07
N LYS A 395 -2.17 14.31 -10.83
CA LYS A 395 -2.48 15.44 -9.94
C LYS A 395 -3.27 16.55 -10.64
N SER A 396 -3.15 16.65 -11.96
CA SER A 396 -3.79 17.67 -12.78
C SER A 396 -4.26 17.04 -14.10
N PRO A 397 -5.33 16.22 -14.05
CA PRO A 397 -5.89 15.58 -15.23
C PRO A 397 -6.64 16.58 -16.10
N GLU A 398 -6.40 16.55 -17.41
CA GLU A 398 -7.10 17.34 -18.42
C GLU A 398 -7.95 16.43 -19.30
N ILE A 399 -9.27 16.66 -19.32
CA ILE A 399 -10.19 15.93 -20.19
C ILE A 399 -10.46 16.78 -21.44
N LYS A 400 -10.23 16.21 -22.62
CA LYS A 400 -10.63 16.77 -23.92
C LYS A 400 -11.71 15.90 -24.53
N ILE A 401 -12.80 16.51 -24.95
CA ILE A 401 -13.97 15.83 -25.52
C ILE A 401 -14.06 16.19 -26.99
N ASN A 402 -14.37 15.22 -27.87
CA ASN A 402 -14.62 15.46 -29.28
C ASN A 402 -16.12 15.29 -29.58
N PRO A 403 -16.93 16.36 -29.56
CA PRO A 403 -18.37 16.27 -29.73
C PRO A 403 -18.78 15.77 -31.12
N VAL A 404 -17.97 16.02 -32.16
CA VAL A 404 -18.25 15.59 -33.54
C VAL A 404 -18.26 14.06 -33.66
N SER A 405 -17.54 13.36 -32.78
CA SER A 405 -17.50 11.89 -32.79
C SER A 405 -18.86 11.25 -32.49
N ALA A 406 -19.80 11.99 -31.88
CA ALA A 406 -21.16 11.51 -31.60
C ALA A 406 -21.90 11.10 -32.88
N LEU A 407 -21.54 11.72 -34.01
CA LEU A 407 -22.14 11.49 -35.32
C LEU A 407 -21.49 10.31 -36.06
N ALA A 408 -20.36 9.80 -35.56
CA ALA A 408 -19.63 8.72 -36.21
C ALA A 408 -20.25 7.34 -35.87
N PRO A 409 -20.51 6.48 -36.86
CA PRO A 409 -20.78 5.05 -36.65
C PRO A 409 -19.69 4.41 -35.78
N GLY A 410 -20.03 3.48 -34.89
CA GLY A 410 -19.08 3.04 -33.87
C GLY A 410 -17.84 2.32 -34.42
N PHE A 411 -17.94 1.66 -35.58
CA PHE A 411 -16.77 1.12 -36.26
C PHE A 411 -15.77 2.19 -36.72
N LEU A 412 -16.23 3.43 -36.99
CA LEU A 412 -15.38 4.56 -37.41
C LEU A 412 -14.86 5.40 -36.24
N ARG A 413 -15.42 5.28 -35.02
CA ARG A 413 -15.00 6.10 -33.86
C ARG A 413 -13.54 5.91 -33.48
N LYS A 414 -12.96 4.74 -33.74
CA LYS A 414 -11.52 4.48 -33.54
C LYS A 414 -10.60 5.40 -34.37
N MET A 415 -11.09 6.00 -35.44
CA MET A 415 -10.34 6.97 -36.25
C MET A 415 -10.35 8.38 -35.62
N PHE A 416 -11.37 8.67 -34.80
CA PHE A 416 -11.57 9.94 -34.09
C PHE A 416 -11.13 9.88 -32.62
N GLU A 417 -10.71 8.71 -32.13
CA GLU A 417 -10.01 8.60 -30.85
C GLU A 417 -8.76 9.48 -30.88
N PHE A 418 -8.51 10.19 -29.78
CA PHE A 418 -7.31 11.01 -29.63
C PHE A 418 -6.07 10.11 -29.63
N ARG A 419 -5.52 9.80 -30.80
CA ARG A 419 -4.23 9.13 -30.94
C ARG A 419 -3.17 10.04 -30.32
N GLY A 420 -2.70 9.67 -29.13
CA GLY A 420 -1.50 10.26 -28.57
C GLY A 420 -0.35 9.93 -29.51
N ARG A 421 0.31 10.94 -30.09
CA ARG A 421 1.67 10.75 -30.62
C ARG A 421 2.51 10.22 -29.44
N GLY A 422 2.86 8.95 -29.50
CA GLY A 422 3.48 8.19 -28.41
C GLY A 422 3.01 6.73 -28.29
N ALA A 423 1.94 6.33 -28.99
CA ALA A 423 1.45 4.95 -29.03
C ALA A 423 1.69 4.29 -30.40
N LEU A 424 2.87 4.45 -30.98
CA LEU A 424 3.34 3.58 -32.05
C LEU A 424 4.33 2.59 -31.45
N GLU A 425 4.02 1.31 -31.70
CA GLU A 425 4.80 0.11 -31.42
C GLU A 425 4.97 -0.28 -29.94
N GLU A 426 4.01 -1.06 -29.43
CA GLU A 426 4.32 -2.41 -28.96
C GLU A 426 3.04 -3.22 -28.85
N LYS A 427 2.99 -4.36 -29.56
CA LYS A 427 1.89 -5.32 -29.49
C LYS A 427 1.72 -5.78 -28.04
N PRO A 428 0.48 -5.93 -27.52
CA PRO A 428 0.29 -6.62 -26.26
C PRO A 428 0.88 -8.03 -26.36
N PRO A 429 1.51 -8.57 -25.29
CA PRO A 429 2.05 -9.92 -25.31
C PRO A 429 0.93 -10.91 -25.67
N ARG A 430 1.24 -11.82 -26.60
CA ARG A 430 0.36 -12.95 -26.94
C ARG A 430 0.02 -13.68 -25.64
N VAL A 431 -1.27 -13.85 -25.38
CA VAL A 431 -1.76 -14.85 -24.44
C VAL A 431 -1.40 -16.21 -25.05
N LEU A 432 -0.36 -16.86 -24.53
CA LEU A 432 -0.11 -18.27 -24.80
C LEU A 432 -1.18 -19.06 -24.04
N GLY A 433 -2.12 -19.64 -24.77
CA GLY A 433 -3.21 -20.42 -24.22
C GLY A 433 -4.33 -20.56 -25.24
N ASP A 434 -4.07 -21.33 -26.30
CA ASP A 434 -5.04 -22.15 -27.02
C ASP A 434 -4.28 -22.92 -28.12
N GLU A 435 -3.35 -23.79 -27.70
CA GLU A 435 -3.02 -24.95 -28.54
C GLU A 435 -4.18 -25.93 -28.39
N ARG A 436 -5.12 -25.83 -29.34
CA ARG A 436 -6.00 -26.94 -29.65
C ARG A 436 -5.12 -28.12 -30.04
N ILE A 437 -5.11 -29.14 -29.20
CA ILE A 437 -4.69 -30.49 -29.56
C ILE A 437 -5.69 -30.92 -30.65
N ASN A 438 -5.29 -30.78 -31.91
CA ASN A 438 -5.89 -31.54 -32.99
C ASN A 438 -5.34 -32.96 -32.86
N ASP A 439 -6.16 -33.83 -32.27
CA ASP A 439 -6.00 -35.26 -32.33
C ASP A 439 -6.25 -35.71 -33.77
N ASN A 440 -5.29 -36.45 -34.32
CA ASN A 440 -5.38 -37.03 -35.65
C ASN A 440 -5.99 -38.43 -35.48
N ARG A 441 -7.30 -38.56 -35.71
CA ARG A 441 -7.94 -39.71 -36.36
C ARG A 441 -9.35 -39.38 -36.82
#